data_AF-A0A964NW06-F1
#
_entry.id   AF-A0A964NW06-F1
#
_cell.length_a   1.000
_cell.length_b   1.000
_cell.length_c   1.000
_cell.angle_alpha   90.00
_cell.angle_beta   90.00
_cell.angle_gamma   90.00
#
_symmetry.space_group_name_H-M   'P 1'
#
loop_
_entity.id
_entity.type
_entity.pdbx_description
1 polymer ?
#
loop_
_entity_poly.entity_id
_entity_poly.type
_entity_poly.pdbx_seq_one_letter_code
_entity_poly.pdbx_strand_id
1 'polypeptide(L)'
;SARDGEPSIFLSLTTQGHAVSDENGAPSPVSFVNARKVNGHLVADPALIEDAPEGPPPVIAKDGREAMSAYAQSFDANDKRPKIAIVVTGLDVGVARTNQAIATLPPAVTLSFSPFALDAQSWIDKARAAGHEALMEVSMEPFDFPDSDPGPHALLVAASAEENLKRLKWAMGRATGYVGLANILGGRFMGEQDAIDPILAETAKRGLIFFDTGATLNSVVITGARHGGATVATGTLALDTIQTQAAIDTRLAELESQAHQDGFAIGVASLYPISIARLAEWAANANAFGFQLVPVSALAKRPSSASEVAISE
;
A
#
# COMPACT_ATOMS: atom_id res chain seq x y z
N SER A 1 20.52 -29.17 -52.70
CA SER A 1 20.94 -27.90 -53.28
C SER A 1 20.05 -26.83 -52.67
N ALA A 2 20.46 -26.25 -51.53
CA ALA A 2 21.15 -24.95 -51.42
C ALA A 2 20.23 -23.79 -51.89
N ARG A 3 19.63 -23.06 -50.94
CA ARG A 3 19.99 -21.71 -50.42
C ARG A 3 19.50 -20.61 -51.39
N ASP A 4 18.76 -19.58 -50.98
CA ASP A 4 19.09 -18.46 -50.09
C ASP A 4 17.79 -17.89 -49.43
N GLY A 5 17.74 -17.19 -48.29
CA GLY A 5 18.79 -16.55 -47.49
C GLY A 5 18.40 -15.09 -47.18
N GLU A 6 17.54 -14.86 -46.18
CA GLU A 6 17.30 -13.54 -45.57
C GLU A 6 17.51 -13.68 -44.04
N PRO A 7 18.27 -12.78 -43.38
CA PRO A 7 18.73 -13.00 -42.01
C PRO A 7 17.70 -12.53 -40.99
N SER A 8 17.08 -13.48 -40.28
CA SER A 8 16.35 -13.18 -39.04
C SER A 8 17.35 -12.78 -37.95
N ILE A 9 17.37 -11.50 -37.61
CA ILE A 9 18.10 -10.96 -36.46
C ILE A 9 17.38 -11.45 -35.19
N PHE A 10 17.90 -12.52 -34.59
CA PHE A 10 17.55 -12.92 -33.23
C PHE A 10 18.20 -11.93 -32.25
N LEU A 11 17.42 -10.99 -31.75
CA LEU A 11 17.73 -10.28 -30.50
C LEU A 11 17.53 -11.27 -29.35
N SER A 12 18.63 -11.89 -28.90
CA SER A 12 18.69 -12.59 -27.61
C SER A 12 18.45 -11.58 -26.48
N LEU A 13 17.20 -11.44 -26.07
CA LEU A 13 16.88 -10.91 -24.75
C LEU A 13 17.25 -11.99 -23.72
N THR A 14 18.35 -11.77 -23.02
CA THR A 14 18.70 -12.54 -21.84
C THR A 14 17.71 -12.18 -20.73
N THR A 15 16.57 -12.85 -20.72
CA THR A 15 15.59 -12.77 -19.63
C THR A 15 16.10 -13.62 -18.47
N GLN A 16 16.85 -13.03 -17.54
CA GLN A 16 17.03 -13.62 -16.21
C GLN A 16 16.02 -13.02 -15.24
N GLY A 17 15.18 -13.90 -14.69
CA GLY A 17 14.10 -13.61 -13.77
C GLY A 17 12.74 -14.18 -14.23
N HIS A 18 12.69 -15.43 -14.67
CA HIS A 18 11.40 -16.13 -14.80
C HIS A 18 11.00 -16.66 -13.41
N ALA A 19 9.92 -16.13 -12.85
CA ALA A 19 9.21 -16.78 -11.75
C ALA A 19 8.58 -18.07 -12.29
N VAL A 20 8.96 -19.22 -11.74
CA VAL A 20 8.31 -20.51 -12.00
C VAL A 20 7.30 -20.74 -10.88
N SER A 21 6.02 -20.80 -11.19
CA SER A 21 4.98 -21.16 -10.22
C SER A 21 5.14 -22.64 -9.85
N ASP A 22 5.08 -23.00 -8.56
CA ASP A 22 4.89 -24.40 -8.17
C ASP A 22 3.43 -24.84 -8.38
N GLU A 23 3.17 -26.15 -8.29
CA GLU A 23 1.84 -26.76 -8.52
C GLU A 23 0.75 -26.25 -7.55
N ASN A 24 1.10 -25.45 -6.54
CA ASN A 24 0.18 -24.85 -5.57
C ASN A 24 -0.05 -23.35 -5.77
N GLY A 25 0.53 -22.74 -6.82
CA GLY A 25 0.40 -21.30 -7.07
C GLY A 25 1.21 -20.42 -6.10
N ALA A 26 2.19 -20.98 -5.38
CA ALA A 26 3.14 -20.17 -4.64
C ALA A 26 4.14 -19.53 -5.62
N PRO A 27 4.40 -18.21 -5.52
CA PRO A 27 5.46 -17.59 -6.29
C PRO A 27 6.80 -18.24 -5.91
N SER A 28 7.63 -18.56 -6.90
CA SER A 28 9.05 -18.88 -6.66
C SER A 28 9.66 -17.82 -5.74
N PRO A 29 10.44 -18.19 -4.71
CA PRO A 29 11.06 -17.22 -3.82
C PRO A 29 11.95 -16.27 -4.63
N VAL A 30 11.56 -15.00 -4.68
CA VAL A 30 12.35 -13.95 -5.33
C VAL A 30 13.52 -13.63 -4.40
N SER A 31 14.69 -14.19 -4.68
CA SER A 31 15.91 -13.87 -3.93
C SER A 31 16.55 -12.60 -4.47
N PHE A 32 16.69 -11.59 -3.62
CA PHE A 32 17.42 -10.36 -3.93
C PHE A 32 18.82 -10.46 -3.34
N VAL A 33 19.82 -10.66 -4.18
CA VAL A 33 21.24 -10.73 -3.75
C VAL A 33 21.86 -9.34 -3.59
N ASN A 34 21.34 -8.35 -4.33
CA ASN A 34 21.81 -6.97 -4.30
C ASN A 34 20.62 -6.01 -4.21
N ALA A 35 20.89 -4.80 -3.68
CA ALA A 35 19.91 -3.71 -3.72
C ALA A 35 19.54 -3.39 -5.17
N ARG A 36 18.24 -3.31 -5.44
CA ARG A 36 17.67 -3.04 -6.75
C ARG A 36 17.00 -1.68 -6.76
N LYS A 37 17.27 -0.92 -7.81
CA LYS A 37 16.61 0.35 -8.11
C LYS A 37 15.99 0.33 -9.50
N VAL A 38 14.87 1.01 -9.65
CA VAL A 38 14.24 1.27 -10.94
C VAL A 38 14.03 2.77 -11.07
N ASN A 39 14.56 3.38 -12.13
CA ASN A 39 14.59 4.85 -12.30
C ASN A 39 15.11 5.62 -11.08
N GLY A 40 16.10 5.05 -10.38
CA GLY A 40 16.68 5.65 -9.16
C GLY A 40 15.90 5.38 -7.87
N HIS A 41 14.66 4.90 -7.94
CA HIS A 41 13.86 4.53 -6.78
C HIS A 41 14.23 3.14 -6.28
N LEU A 42 14.47 3.00 -4.97
CA LEU A 42 14.71 1.71 -4.33
C LEU A 42 13.43 0.86 -4.40
N VAL A 43 13.57 -0.38 -4.84
CA VAL A 43 12.47 -1.36 -4.94
C VAL A 43 12.77 -2.66 -4.17
N ALA A 44 14.04 -2.96 -3.95
CA ALA A 44 14.46 -4.07 -3.09
C ALA A 44 15.79 -3.74 -2.43
N ASP A 45 15.94 -4.09 -1.17
CA ASP A 45 17.20 -4.06 -0.42
C ASP A 45 17.30 -5.35 0.39
N PRO A 46 18.34 -6.19 0.17
CA PRO A 46 18.55 -7.42 0.93
C PRO A 46 18.62 -7.21 2.45
N ALA A 47 18.99 -6.01 2.91
CA ALA A 47 19.01 -5.68 4.33
C ALA A 47 17.61 -5.43 4.93
N LEU A 48 16.60 -5.18 4.09
CA LEU A 48 15.23 -4.85 4.48
C LEU A 48 14.25 -6.00 4.25
N ILE A 49 14.73 -7.20 3.90
CA ILE A 49 13.89 -8.37 3.67
C ILE A 49 14.44 -9.58 4.45
N GLU A 50 13.53 -10.42 4.93
CA GLU A 50 13.83 -11.71 5.53
C GLU A 50 13.72 -12.81 4.45
N ASP A 51 14.64 -13.76 4.42
CA ASP A 51 14.53 -14.94 3.57
C ASP A 51 13.61 -15.96 4.26
N ALA A 52 12.35 -16.02 3.82
CA ALA A 52 11.31 -16.87 4.43
C ALA A 52 10.61 -17.76 3.38
N PRO A 53 10.06 -18.91 3.78
CA PRO A 53 9.31 -19.79 2.87
C PRO A 53 8.14 -19.11 2.15
N GLU A 54 7.52 -18.11 2.79
CA GLU A 54 6.37 -17.36 2.26
C GLU A 54 6.76 -16.25 1.26
N GLY A 55 8.05 -16.04 1.03
CA GLY A 55 8.62 -14.97 0.20
C GLY A 55 9.56 -14.06 1.00
N PRO A 56 9.83 -12.82 0.53
CA PRO A 56 10.73 -11.89 1.21
C PRO A 56 9.98 -10.84 2.06
N PRO A 57 9.35 -11.19 3.20
CA PRO A 57 8.66 -10.20 4.02
C PRO A 57 9.67 -9.16 4.56
N PRO A 58 9.24 -7.90 4.79
CA PRO A 58 10.14 -6.86 5.27
C PRO A 58 10.76 -7.18 6.62
N VAL A 59 11.93 -6.62 6.89
CA VAL A 59 12.56 -6.63 8.22
C VAL A 59 13.26 -5.29 8.44
N ILE A 60 13.36 -4.86 9.70
CA ILE A 60 14.21 -3.72 10.06
C ILE A 60 15.68 -4.15 9.87
N ALA A 61 16.43 -3.38 9.09
CA ALA A 61 17.83 -3.67 8.83
C ALA A 61 18.66 -3.59 10.12
N LYS A 62 19.81 -4.27 10.13
CA LYS A 62 20.75 -4.24 11.27
C LYS A 62 21.26 -2.83 11.61
N ASP A 63 21.22 -1.93 10.65
CA ASP A 63 21.59 -0.51 10.80
C ASP A 63 20.41 0.38 11.24
N GLY A 64 19.25 -0.22 11.53
CA GLY A 64 18.05 0.46 12.00
C GLY A 64 17.17 1.05 10.89
N ARG A 65 17.53 0.88 9.61
CA ARG A 65 16.65 1.33 8.52
C ARG A 65 15.37 0.49 8.48
N GLU A 66 14.26 1.19 8.28
CA GLU A 66 12.92 0.61 8.21
C GLU A 66 12.36 0.76 6.79
N ALA A 67 11.56 -0.21 6.34
CA ALA A 67 10.92 -0.17 5.02
C ALA A 67 10.08 1.10 4.82
N MET A 68 9.36 1.55 5.85
CA MET A 68 8.56 2.77 5.80
C MET A 68 9.37 4.04 5.51
N SER A 69 10.65 4.07 5.86
CA SER A 69 11.55 5.20 5.59
C SER A 69 12.33 5.02 4.29
N ALA A 70 12.79 3.80 4.01
CA ALA A 70 13.64 3.50 2.86
C ALA A 70 12.87 3.55 1.53
N TYR A 71 11.58 3.22 1.56
CA TYR A 71 10.71 3.24 0.39
C TYR A 71 9.80 4.47 0.32
N ALA A 72 9.82 5.34 1.33
CA ALA A 72 9.03 6.57 1.33
C ALA A 72 9.32 7.44 0.11
N GLN A 73 8.28 8.04 -0.44
CA GLN A 73 8.46 9.09 -1.44
C GLN A 73 8.80 10.44 -0.79
N SER A 74 9.60 11.23 -1.50
CA SER A 74 9.94 12.58 -1.05
C SER A 74 8.80 13.55 -1.32
N PHE A 75 8.67 14.55 -0.45
CA PHE A 75 7.75 15.68 -0.60
C PHE A 75 8.40 16.94 -0.02
N ASP A 76 7.83 18.12 -0.28
CA ASP A 76 8.33 19.35 0.31
C ASP A 76 7.82 19.50 1.74
N ALA A 77 8.65 19.11 2.71
CA ALA A 77 8.34 19.25 4.12
C ALA A 77 8.31 20.72 4.60
N ASN A 78 8.90 21.66 3.86
CA ASN A 78 8.93 23.07 4.22
C ASN A 78 7.69 23.82 3.75
N ASP A 79 7.00 23.30 2.73
CA ASP A 79 5.72 23.83 2.29
C ASP A 79 4.69 23.79 3.43
N LYS A 80 4.10 24.95 3.70
CA LYS A 80 3.18 25.19 4.82
C LYS A 80 1.71 25.04 4.42
N ARG A 81 1.42 24.80 3.14
CA ARG A 81 0.07 24.52 2.69
C ARG A 81 -0.47 23.24 3.33
N PRO A 82 -1.80 23.11 3.46
CA PRO A 82 -2.43 21.86 3.84
C PRO A 82 -1.95 20.68 3.00
N LYS A 83 -1.84 19.51 3.62
CA LYS A 83 -1.35 18.29 2.98
C LYS A 83 -2.50 17.35 2.67
N ILE A 84 -2.61 16.90 1.43
CA ILE A 84 -3.59 15.89 1.05
C ILE A 84 -2.85 14.65 0.55
N ALA A 85 -3.15 13.49 1.13
CA ALA A 85 -2.75 12.21 0.55
C ALA A 85 -3.94 11.55 -0.14
N ILE A 86 -3.67 10.87 -1.25
CA ILE A 86 -4.63 10.00 -1.93
C ILE A 86 -4.05 8.60 -1.95
N VAL A 87 -4.85 7.61 -1.53
CA VAL A 87 -4.54 6.20 -1.68
C VAL A 87 -5.54 5.58 -2.65
N VAL A 88 -5.04 4.94 -3.71
CA VAL A 88 -5.86 4.11 -4.61
C VAL A 88 -5.66 2.64 -4.25
N THR A 89 -6.74 1.95 -3.92
CA THR A 89 -6.76 0.54 -3.50
C THR A 89 -7.26 -0.40 -4.59
N GLY A 90 -7.03 -1.70 -4.41
CA GLY A 90 -7.45 -2.76 -5.30
C GLY A 90 -6.63 -2.85 -6.58
N LEU A 91 -5.39 -2.34 -6.60
CA LEU A 91 -4.50 -2.57 -7.74
C LEU A 91 -4.16 -4.04 -7.82
N ASP A 92 -4.34 -4.60 -9.02
CA ASP A 92 -4.10 -5.99 -9.44
C ASP A 92 -5.28 -6.58 -10.25
N VAL A 93 -6.52 -6.15 -9.98
CA VAL A 93 -7.74 -6.77 -10.58
C VAL A 93 -8.01 -6.30 -12.03
N GLY A 94 -6.95 -6.01 -12.79
CA GLY A 94 -7.06 -5.64 -14.20
C GLY A 94 -5.80 -4.95 -14.70
N VAL A 95 -5.01 -5.66 -15.51
CA VAL A 95 -3.76 -5.19 -16.11
C VAL A 95 -3.93 -3.80 -16.76
N ALA A 96 -5.00 -3.60 -17.52
CA ALA A 96 -5.27 -2.32 -18.20
C ALA A 96 -5.53 -1.17 -17.22
N ARG A 97 -6.33 -1.40 -16.17
CA ARG A 97 -6.66 -0.38 -15.16
C ARG A 97 -5.45 -0.05 -14.28
N THR A 98 -4.67 -1.06 -13.91
CA THR A 98 -3.44 -0.90 -13.13
C THR A 98 -2.42 -0.08 -13.91
N ASN A 99 -2.20 -0.40 -15.19
CA ASN A 99 -1.36 0.41 -16.08
C ASN A 99 -1.88 1.84 -16.21
N GLN A 100 -3.19 2.03 -16.38
CA GLN A 100 -3.79 3.36 -16.50
C GLN A 100 -3.54 4.20 -15.24
N ALA A 101 -3.76 3.64 -14.05
CA ALA A 101 -3.51 4.34 -12.79
C ALA A 101 -2.05 4.77 -12.66
N ILE A 102 -1.09 3.86 -12.86
CA ILE A 102 0.35 4.14 -12.80
C ILE A 102 0.77 5.20 -13.84
N ALA A 103 0.17 5.19 -15.03
CA ALA A 103 0.56 6.10 -16.10
C ALA A 103 -0.06 7.50 -15.99
N THR A 104 -1.21 7.64 -15.30
CA THR A 104 -2.02 8.87 -15.34
C THR A 104 -2.01 9.64 -14.02
N LEU A 105 -1.94 8.94 -12.89
CA LEU A 105 -1.91 9.60 -11.58
C LEU A 105 -0.53 10.21 -11.32
N PRO A 106 -0.46 11.37 -10.65
CA PRO A 106 0.84 11.95 -10.31
C PRO A 106 1.57 11.13 -9.24
N PRO A 107 2.91 11.18 -9.18
CA PRO A 107 3.73 10.38 -8.26
C PRO A 107 3.37 10.51 -6.78
N ALA A 108 2.77 11.63 -6.37
CA ALA A 108 2.33 11.87 -4.99
C ALA A 108 1.15 10.97 -4.56
N VAL A 109 0.41 10.38 -5.50
CA VAL A 109 -0.65 9.42 -5.19
C VAL A 109 -0.03 8.09 -4.79
N THR A 110 -0.46 7.54 -3.65
CA THR A 110 -0.02 6.25 -3.15
C THR A 110 -0.88 5.13 -3.75
N LEU A 111 -0.25 4.03 -4.15
CA LEU A 111 -0.91 2.90 -4.80
C LEU A 111 -0.85 1.65 -3.91
N SER A 112 -1.99 1.04 -3.66
CA SER A 112 -2.12 -0.13 -2.79
C SER A 112 -2.45 -1.38 -3.59
N PHE A 113 -1.62 -2.41 -3.46
CA PHE A 113 -1.63 -3.60 -4.30
C PHE A 113 -2.18 -4.82 -3.56
N SER A 114 -3.07 -5.55 -4.22
CA SER A 114 -3.60 -6.82 -3.75
C SER A 114 -2.48 -7.84 -3.54
N PRO A 115 -2.50 -8.61 -2.43
CA PRO A 115 -1.55 -9.71 -2.23
C PRO A 115 -1.85 -10.91 -3.14
N PHE A 116 -2.99 -10.93 -3.83
CA PHE A 116 -3.37 -11.98 -4.78
C PHE A 116 -2.88 -11.71 -6.20
N ALA A 117 -2.06 -10.67 -6.38
CA ALA A 117 -1.50 -10.34 -7.67
C ALA A 117 -0.59 -11.41 -8.22
N LEU A 118 -0.86 -11.85 -9.45
CA LEU A 118 -0.07 -12.88 -10.12
C LEU A 118 1.40 -12.47 -10.23
N ASP A 119 1.67 -11.17 -10.37
CA ASP A 119 3.02 -10.60 -10.40
C ASP A 119 3.07 -9.26 -9.64
N ALA A 120 2.84 -9.34 -8.32
CA ALA A 120 2.85 -8.18 -7.42
C ALA A 120 4.14 -7.37 -7.54
N GLN A 121 5.30 -8.04 -7.63
CA GLN A 121 6.60 -7.38 -7.69
C GLN A 121 6.75 -6.51 -8.94
N SER A 122 6.38 -7.02 -10.12
CA SER A 122 6.45 -6.24 -11.36
C SER A 122 5.55 -5.01 -11.34
N TRP A 123 4.38 -5.12 -10.71
CA TRP A 123 3.49 -3.98 -10.55
C TRP A 123 4.05 -2.90 -9.62
N ILE A 124 4.60 -3.31 -8.47
CA ILE A 124 5.27 -2.38 -7.57
C ILE A 124 6.48 -1.76 -8.26
N ASP A 125 7.30 -2.53 -8.97
CA ASP A 125 8.44 -1.98 -9.71
C ASP A 125 8.03 -0.90 -10.72
N LYS A 126 6.94 -1.13 -11.47
CA LYS A 126 6.40 -0.14 -12.42
C LYS A 126 5.89 1.11 -11.72
N ALA A 127 5.15 0.95 -10.62
CA ALA A 127 4.66 2.07 -9.82
C ALA A 127 5.82 2.89 -9.24
N ARG A 128 6.84 2.22 -8.69
CA ARG A 128 8.07 2.83 -8.19
C ARG A 128 8.85 3.52 -9.29
N ALA A 129 8.92 2.94 -10.50
CA ALA A 129 9.55 3.56 -11.66
C ALA A 129 8.87 4.85 -12.12
N ALA A 130 7.55 4.95 -11.91
CA ALA A 130 6.75 6.15 -12.12
C ALA A 130 6.75 7.11 -10.92
N GLY A 131 7.47 6.76 -9.84
CA GLY A 131 7.64 7.60 -8.67
C GLY A 131 6.55 7.47 -7.61
N HIS A 132 5.64 6.50 -7.71
CA HIS A 132 4.62 6.28 -6.68
C HIS A 132 5.20 5.68 -5.40
N GLU A 133 4.55 5.97 -4.29
CA GLU A 133 4.64 5.16 -3.07
C GLU A 133 3.71 3.94 -3.19
N ALA A 134 4.12 2.80 -2.63
CA ALA A 134 3.37 1.56 -2.70
C ALA A 134 2.97 1.06 -1.31
N LEU A 135 1.79 0.43 -1.21
CA LEU A 135 1.31 -0.34 -0.06
C LEU A 135 1.00 -1.77 -0.50
N MET A 136 1.07 -2.72 0.44
CA MET A 136 0.58 -4.09 0.25
C MET A 136 -0.74 -4.28 1.01
N GLU A 137 -1.76 -4.77 0.33
CA GLU A 137 -3.06 -5.00 0.95
C GLU A 137 -3.05 -6.26 1.81
N VAL A 138 -3.88 -6.22 2.86
CA VAL A 138 -4.14 -7.34 3.75
C VAL A 138 -5.65 -7.50 3.83
N SER A 139 -6.15 -8.59 3.27
CA SER A 139 -7.58 -8.91 3.32
C SER A 139 -8.00 -9.27 4.74
N MET A 140 -9.12 -8.71 5.19
CA MET A 140 -9.60 -8.88 6.57
C MET A 140 -11.11 -9.14 6.60
N GLU A 141 -11.57 -9.86 7.62
CA GLU A 141 -12.97 -10.28 7.78
C GLU A 141 -13.96 -9.10 7.74
N PRO A 142 -14.87 -9.04 6.74
CA PRO A 142 -16.00 -8.12 6.75
C PRO A 142 -17.12 -8.62 7.69
N PHE A 143 -18.15 -7.80 7.93
CA PHE A 143 -19.26 -8.18 8.82
C PHE A 143 -20.11 -9.34 8.29
N ASP A 144 -20.24 -9.44 6.98
CA ASP A 144 -21.06 -10.43 6.27
C ASP A 144 -20.25 -11.67 5.87
N PHE A 145 -19.08 -11.92 6.46
CA PHE A 145 -18.37 -13.18 6.28
C PHE A 145 -19.19 -14.37 6.82
N PRO A 146 -19.33 -15.49 6.09
CA PRO A 146 -18.64 -15.84 4.84
C PRO A 146 -19.37 -15.52 3.54
N ASP A 147 -20.51 -14.80 3.55
CA ASP A 147 -21.24 -14.46 2.32
C ASP A 147 -20.40 -13.57 1.39
N SER A 148 -19.65 -12.62 1.96
CA SER A 148 -18.55 -11.92 1.29
C SER A 148 -17.21 -12.55 1.70
N ASP A 149 -16.65 -13.41 0.84
CA ASP A 149 -15.36 -14.07 1.10
C ASP A 149 -14.17 -13.19 0.63
N PRO A 150 -13.33 -12.70 1.57
CA PRO A 150 -12.12 -11.93 1.29
C PRO A 150 -10.94 -12.74 0.70
N GLY A 151 -11.07 -14.06 0.59
CA GLY A 151 -10.08 -14.97 -0.01
C GLY A 151 -9.29 -15.80 1.01
N PRO A 152 -8.48 -16.78 0.54
CA PRO A 152 -7.91 -17.86 1.35
C PRO A 152 -6.88 -17.46 2.40
N HIS A 153 -6.40 -16.21 2.36
CA HIS A 153 -5.43 -15.64 3.31
C HIS A 153 -5.97 -14.45 4.09
N ALA A 154 -7.29 -14.27 4.14
CA ALA A 154 -7.87 -13.20 4.92
C ALA A 154 -7.64 -13.42 6.42
N LEU A 155 -7.40 -12.33 7.14
CA LEU A 155 -7.30 -12.34 8.59
C LEU A 155 -8.72 -12.44 9.17
N LEU A 156 -8.92 -13.40 10.07
CA LEU A 156 -10.23 -13.73 10.62
C LEU A 156 -10.23 -13.58 12.14
N VAL A 157 -11.32 -13.04 12.70
CA VAL A 157 -11.52 -12.86 14.14
C VAL A 157 -11.52 -14.20 14.87
N ALA A 158 -12.10 -15.23 14.25
CA ALA A 158 -12.16 -16.57 14.81
C ALA A 158 -10.83 -17.35 14.71
N ALA A 159 -9.85 -16.87 13.95
CA ALA A 159 -8.54 -17.50 13.84
C ALA A 159 -7.65 -17.12 15.03
N SER A 160 -6.70 -18.00 15.38
CA SER A 160 -5.69 -17.66 16.39
C SER A 160 -4.79 -16.53 15.91
N ALA A 161 -4.17 -15.80 16.85
CA ALA A 161 -3.18 -14.78 16.52
C ALA A 161 -2.03 -15.35 15.67
N GLU A 162 -1.58 -16.57 15.96
CA GLU A 162 -0.52 -17.25 15.20
C GLU A 162 -0.92 -17.48 13.73
N GLU A 163 -2.15 -17.94 13.49
CA GLU A 163 -2.67 -18.18 12.14
C GLU A 163 -2.85 -16.86 11.37
N ASN A 164 -3.38 -15.82 12.01
CA ASN A 164 -3.47 -14.49 11.38
C ASN A 164 -2.08 -13.91 11.08
N LEU A 165 -1.09 -14.11 11.95
CA LEU A 165 0.30 -13.69 11.69
C LEU A 165 0.93 -14.45 10.54
N LYS A 166 0.63 -15.74 10.37
CA LYS A 166 1.07 -16.52 9.21
C LYS A 166 0.47 -15.96 7.91
N ARG A 167 -0.83 -15.63 7.91
CA ARG A 167 -1.51 -15.01 6.75
C ARG A 167 -0.97 -13.62 6.44
N LEU A 168 -0.71 -12.82 7.47
CA LEU A 168 -0.07 -11.52 7.36
C LEU A 168 1.30 -11.62 6.69
N LYS A 169 2.16 -12.54 7.14
CA LYS A 169 3.49 -12.77 6.56
C LYS A 169 3.42 -13.27 5.13
N TRP A 170 2.43 -14.09 4.80
CA TRP A 170 2.17 -14.50 3.41
C TRP A 170 1.89 -13.30 2.51
N ALA A 171 1.03 -12.36 2.94
CA ALA A 171 0.76 -11.13 2.21
C ALA A 171 2.02 -10.25 2.08
N MET A 172 2.79 -10.11 3.17
CA MET A 172 4.07 -9.38 3.15
C MET A 172 5.08 -9.98 2.16
N GLY A 173 5.13 -11.31 2.06
CA GLY A 173 6.05 -12.04 1.19
C GLY A 173 5.70 -12.00 -0.30
N ARG A 174 4.65 -11.29 -0.72
CA ARG A 174 4.26 -11.22 -2.15
C ARG A 174 5.21 -10.32 -2.96
N ALA A 175 5.82 -9.33 -2.34
CA ALA A 175 6.71 -8.37 -3.00
C ALA A 175 7.60 -7.62 -1.98
N THR A 176 8.42 -6.71 -2.48
CA THR A 176 9.18 -5.70 -1.73
C THR A 176 8.99 -4.32 -2.39
N GLY A 177 9.43 -3.25 -1.72
CA GLY A 177 9.41 -1.89 -2.27
C GLY A 177 8.18 -1.07 -1.89
N TYR A 178 7.40 -1.56 -0.92
CA TYR A 178 6.26 -0.86 -0.32
C TYR A 178 6.62 -0.32 1.08
N VAL A 179 5.96 0.75 1.50
CA VAL A 179 6.22 1.41 2.79
C VAL A 179 5.41 0.83 3.95
N GLY A 180 4.34 0.11 3.62
CA GLY A 180 3.38 -0.34 4.62
C GLY A 180 2.32 -1.26 4.09
N LEU A 181 1.41 -1.61 5.00
CA LEU A 181 0.25 -2.43 4.75
C LEU A 181 -1.01 -1.58 4.69
N ALA A 182 -2.02 -2.03 3.96
CA ALA A 182 -3.36 -1.44 3.98
C ALA A 182 -4.41 -2.52 4.26
N ASN A 183 -5.40 -2.27 5.12
CA ASN A 183 -6.53 -3.19 5.20
C ASN A 183 -7.38 -3.07 3.93
N ILE A 184 -7.83 -4.21 3.41
CA ILE A 184 -8.96 -4.26 2.47
C ILE A 184 -10.09 -5.04 3.12
N LEU A 185 -11.31 -4.51 3.02
CA LEU A 185 -12.46 -4.94 3.83
C LEU A 185 -12.15 -4.75 5.34
N GLY A 186 -12.37 -5.76 6.17
CA GLY A 186 -12.06 -5.69 7.60
C GLY A 186 -13.12 -5.03 8.47
N GLY A 187 -14.35 -4.85 7.97
CA GLY A 187 -15.43 -4.22 8.72
C GLY A 187 -15.63 -4.81 10.12
N ARG A 188 -15.50 -6.15 10.25
CA ARG A 188 -15.52 -6.82 11.56
C ARG A 188 -14.13 -6.81 12.22
N PHE A 189 -13.11 -7.28 11.49
CA PHE A 189 -11.77 -7.48 12.05
C PHE A 189 -11.16 -6.22 12.69
N MET A 190 -11.35 -5.06 12.06
CA MET A 190 -10.80 -3.78 12.51
C MET A 190 -11.43 -3.27 13.81
N GLY A 191 -12.60 -3.80 14.19
CA GLY A 191 -13.26 -3.49 15.47
C GLY A 191 -12.85 -4.40 16.63
N GLU A 192 -12.05 -5.44 16.39
CA GLU A 192 -11.73 -6.47 17.38
C GLU A 192 -10.31 -6.28 17.93
N GLN A 193 -10.19 -5.75 19.16
CA GLN A 193 -8.92 -5.37 19.77
C GLN A 193 -7.93 -6.55 19.85
N ASP A 194 -8.39 -7.69 20.35
CA ASP A 194 -7.57 -8.91 20.51
C ASP A 194 -7.05 -9.44 19.15
N ALA A 195 -7.77 -9.14 18.07
CA ALA A 195 -7.40 -9.54 16.72
C ALA A 195 -6.40 -8.57 16.08
N ILE A 196 -6.59 -7.25 16.22
CA ILE A 196 -5.77 -6.25 15.55
C ILE A 196 -4.44 -5.94 16.27
N ASP A 197 -4.39 -6.07 17.60
CA ASP A 197 -3.17 -5.83 18.40
C ASP A 197 -1.93 -6.61 17.92
N PRO A 198 -2.00 -7.95 17.75
CA PRO A 198 -0.85 -8.71 17.25
C PRO A 198 -0.44 -8.31 15.83
N ILE A 199 -1.39 -7.87 15.00
CA ILE A 199 -1.14 -7.45 13.62
C ILE A 199 -0.38 -6.12 13.59
N LEU A 200 -0.80 -5.15 14.40
CA LEU A 200 -0.12 -3.86 14.51
C LEU A 200 1.26 -4.00 15.16
N ALA A 201 1.40 -4.86 16.16
CA ALA A 201 2.70 -5.15 16.77
C ALA A 201 3.68 -5.80 15.77
N GLU A 202 3.23 -6.79 14.97
CA GLU A 202 4.09 -7.37 13.93
C GLU A 202 4.38 -6.34 12.82
N THR A 203 3.41 -5.51 12.42
CA THR A 203 3.63 -4.43 11.44
C THR A 203 4.72 -3.44 11.92
N ALA A 204 4.66 -3.03 13.18
CA ALA A 204 5.67 -2.16 13.79
C ALA A 204 7.06 -2.83 13.82
N LYS A 205 7.12 -4.10 14.25
CA LYS A 205 8.35 -4.89 14.28
C LYS A 205 9.00 -5.07 12.90
N ARG A 206 8.19 -5.03 11.83
CA ARG A 206 8.63 -5.11 10.43
C ARG A 206 9.08 -3.76 9.87
N GLY A 207 8.96 -2.67 10.63
CA GLY A 207 9.32 -1.33 10.17
C GLY A 207 8.40 -0.79 9.08
N LEU A 208 7.10 -1.13 9.15
CA LEU A 208 6.08 -0.77 8.18
C LEU A 208 5.07 0.22 8.81
N ILE A 209 4.48 1.08 7.96
CA ILE A 209 3.23 1.76 8.35
C ILE A 209 2.05 0.79 8.23
N PHE A 210 1.02 1.00 9.05
CA PHE A 210 -0.29 0.42 8.82
C PHE A 210 -1.26 1.51 8.38
N PHE A 211 -1.80 1.39 7.17
CA PHE A 211 -2.82 2.26 6.62
C PHE A 211 -4.20 1.67 6.87
N ASP A 212 -4.99 2.31 7.74
CA ASP A 212 -6.42 2.04 7.85
C ASP A 212 -7.14 2.82 6.75
N THR A 213 -7.86 2.13 5.87
CA THR A 213 -8.65 2.76 4.81
C THR A 213 -9.78 3.65 5.33
N GLY A 214 -10.11 3.58 6.63
CA GLY A 214 -11.15 4.39 7.26
C GLY A 214 -12.56 3.90 6.96
N ALA A 215 -12.70 2.73 6.34
CA ALA A 215 -14.00 2.14 5.99
C ALA A 215 -14.78 1.63 7.22
N THR A 216 -14.10 1.42 8.36
CA THR A 216 -14.71 0.86 9.58
C THR A 216 -14.94 1.95 10.62
N LEU A 217 -16.21 2.28 10.89
CA LEU A 217 -16.59 3.36 11.83
C LEU A 217 -16.06 3.14 13.26
N ASN A 218 -16.06 1.90 13.73
CA ASN A 218 -15.62 1.53 15.08
C ASN A 218 -14.22 0.90 15.08
N SER A 219 -13.36 1.29 14.14
CA SER A 219 -11.98 0.80 14.07
C SER A 219 -11.24 1.09 15.38
N VAL A 220 -10.60 0.08 15.94
CA VAL A 220 -9.75 0.21 17.15
C VAL A 220 -8.27 0.36 16.81
N VAL A 221 -7.94 0.68 15.55
CA VAL A 221 -6.56 0.76 15.03
C VAL A 221 -5.69 1.74 15.82
N ILE A 222 -6.23 2.89 16.25
CA ILE A 222 -5.45 3.89 17.00
C ILE A 222 -5.08 3.36 18.38
N THR A 223 -6.02 2.68 19.06
CA THR A 223 -5.75 2.04 20.36
C THR A 223 -4.72 0.93 20.20
N GLY A 224 -4.90 0.05 19.21
CA GLY A 224 -3.94 -1.03 18.97
C GLY A 224 -2.57 -0.52 18.53
N ALA A 225 -2.50 0.60 17.80
CA ALA A 225 -1.24 1.22 17.40
C ALA A 225 -0.46 1.75 18.61
N ARG A 226 -1.15 2.27 19.64
CA ARG A 226 -0.53 2.65 20.91
C ARG A 226 0.03 1.44 21.65
N HIS A 227 -0.69 0.30 21.65
CA HIS A 227 -0.22 -0.93 22.30
C HIS A 227 0.98 -1.55 21.57
N GLY A 228 0.90 -1.64 20.23
CA GLY A 228 1.91 -2.28 19.39
C GLY A 228 3.06 -1.37 18.97
N GLY A 229 3.02 -0.08 19.27
CA GLY A 229 4.01 0.90 18.83
C GLY A 229 4.00 1.18 17.32
N ALA A 230 2.87 0.91 16.65
CA ALA A 230 2.74 1.03 15.21
C ALA A 230 2.63 2.48 14.73
N THR A 231 3.24 2.77 13.59
CA THR A 231 3.02 4.01 12.85
C THR A 231 1.81 3.82 11.95
N VAL A 232 0.80 4.68 12.07
CA VAL A 232 -0.47 4.53 11.36
C VAL A 232 -0.88 5.80 10.62
N ALA A 233 -1.60 5.61 9.53
CA ALA A 233 -2.37 6.64 8.84
C ALA A 233 -3.79 6.11 8.61
N THR A 234 -4.79 6.99 8.67
CA THR A 234 -6.20 6.61 8.51
C THR A 234 -6.86 7.45 7.43
N GLY A 235 -7.49 6.79 6.46
CA GLY A 235 -8.33 7.44 5.46
C GLY A 235 -9.44 8.25 6.14
N THR A 236 -9.58 9.52 5.76
CA THR A 236 -10.60 10.42 6.31
C THR A 236 -11.85 10.46 5.44
N LEU A 237 -11.72 10.15 4.14
CA LEU A 237 -12.84 10.21 3.21
C LEU A 237 -12.74 9.17 2.10
N ALA A 238 -13.82 8.41 1.91
CA ALA A 238 -14.00 7.56 0.73
C ALA A 238 -14.52 8.42 -0.45
N LEU A 239 -13.79 8.42 -1.57
CA LEU A 239 -14.00 9.36 -2.66
C LEU A 239 -14.98 8.88 -3.72
N ASP A 240 -15.17 7.56 -3.85
CA ASP A 240 -15.87 6.97 -4.98
C ASP A 240 -16.92 5.92 -4.59
N THR A 241 -17.51 6.07 -3.40
CA THR A 241 -18.68 5.27 -2.99
C THR A 241 -19.83 5.37 -3.99
N ILE A 242 -19.95 6.51 -4.68
CA ILE A 242 -20.86 6.72 -5.81
C ILE A 242 -20.00 7.04 -7.04
N GLN A 243 -20.00 6.15 -8.02
CA GLN A 243 -19.08 6.17 -9.17
C GLN A 243 -19.58 7.07 -10.30
N THR A 244 -19.88 8.33 -9.97
CA THR A 244 -20.23 9.37 -10.95
C THR A 244 -19.30 10.55 -10.81
N GLN A 245 -19.06 11.25 -11.92
CA GLN A 245 -18.21 12.45 -11.91
C GLN A 245 -18.64 13.45 -10.83
N ALA A 246 -19.91 13.82 -10.79
CA ALA A 246 -20.41 14.83 -9.85
C ALA A 246 -20.24 14.40 -8.37
N ALA A 247 -20.47 13.13 -8.06
CA ALA A 247 -20.30 12.63 -6.70
C ALA A 247 -18.82 12.61 -6.27
N ILE A 248 -17.92 12.15 -7.15
CA ILE A 248 -16.47 12.14 -6.88
C ILE A 248 -15.94 13.57 -6.72
N ASP A 249 -16.32 14.49 -7.61
CA ASP A 249 -15.93 15.90 -7.51
C ASP A 249 -16.43 16.55 -6.21
N THR A 250 -17.64 16.17 -5.75
CA THR A 250 -18.16 16.62 -4.45
C THR A 250 -17.29 16.10 -3.30
N ARG A 251 -16.90 14.83 -3.30
CA ARG A 251 -15.99 14.26 -2.29
C ARG A 251 -14.61 14.88 -2.32
N LEU A 252 -14.09 15.23 -3.50
CA LEU A 252 -12.79 15.91 -3.62
C LEU A 252 -12.85 17.32 -3.02
N ALA A 253 -13.94 18.06 -3.23
CA ALA A 253 -14.15 19.35 -2.59
C ALA A 253 -14.31 19.22 -1.05
N GLU A 254 -14.99 18.17 -0.57
CA GLU A 254 -15.05 17.84 0.86
C GLU A 254 -13.65 17.57 1.44
N LEU A 255 -12.82 16.81 0.72
CA LEU A 255 -11.44 16.48 1.11
C LEU A 255 -10.56 17.73 1.19
N GLU A 256 -10.69 18.65 0.23
CA GLU A 256 -10.01 19.95 0.25
C GLU A 256 -10.43 20.77 1.47
N SER A 257 -11.74 20.88 1.70
CA SER A 257 -12.29 21.63 2.83
C SER A 257 -11.79 21.08 4.17
N GLN A 258 -11.75 19.74 4.30
CA GLN A 258 -11.17 19.09 5.48
C GLN A 258 -9.69 19.42 5.63
N ALA A 259 -8.90 19.37 4.56
CA ALA A 259 -7.48 19.68 4.62
C ALA A 259 -7.23 21.14 5.04
N HIS A 260 -8.01 22.09 4.54
CA HIS A 260 -7.92 23.50 4.95
C HIS A 260 -8.29 23.72 6.42
N GLN A 261 -9.21 22.91 6.97
CA GLN A 261 -9.63 23.00 8.38
C GLN A 261 -8.62 22.34 9.32
N ASP A 262 -8.20 21.11 9.01
CA ASP A 262 -7.41 20.26 9.91
C ASP A 262 -5.89 20.34 9.62
N GLY A 263 -5.51 21.03 8.54
CA GLY A 263 -4.14 21.09 8.00
C GLY A 263 -3.75 19.86 7.18
N PHE A 264 -4.55 18.79 7.19
CA PHE A 264 -4.37 17.62 6.33
C PHE A 264 -5.67 16.86 6.08
N ALA A 265 -5.70 16.05 5.03
CA ALA A 265 -6.77 15.07 4.79
C ALA A 265 -6.23 13.85 4.01
N ILE A 266 -6.91 12.71 4.11
CA ILE A 266 -6.53 11.49 3.39
C ILE A 266 -7.73 10.92 2.65
N GLY A 267 -7.71 10.99 1.32
CA GLY A 267 -8.73 10.42 0.46
C GLY A 267 -8.41 8.98 0.07
N VAL A 268 -9.41 8.11 0.07
CA VAL A 268 -9.31 6.72 -0.40
C VAL A 268 -10.23 6.53 -1.59
N ALA A 269 -9.70 5.97 -2.66
CA ALA A 269 -10.44 5.64 -3.87
C ALA A 269 -10.12 4.21 -4.31
N SER A 270 -11.04 3.62 -5.07
CA SER A 270 -10.85 2.33 -5.71
C SER A 270 -10.34 2.50 -7.15
N LEU A 271 -9.84 1.41 -7.74
CA LEU A 271 -9.36 1.36 -9.13
C LEU A 271 -10.48 1.41 -10.19
N TYR A 272 -11.43 2.35 -10.07
CA TYR A 272 -12.45 2.58 -11.10
C TYR A 272 -11.96 3.57 -12.17
N PRO A 273 -12.22 3.35 -13.47
CA PRO A 273 -11.75 4.26 -14.52
C PRO A 273 -12.19 5.71 -14.32
N ILE A 274 -13.41 5.94 -13.84
CA ILE A 274 -13.91 7.29 -13.55
C ILE A 274 -13.15 7.93 -12.38
N SER A 275 -12.87 7.18 -11.31
CA SER A 275 -12.07 7.65 -10.18
C SER A 275 -10.68 8.08 -10.62
N ILE A 276 -9.99 7.26 -11.41
CA ILE A 276 -8.65 7.58 -11.94
C ILE A 276 -8.67 8.85 -12.79
N ALA A 277 -9.66 8.99 -13.68
CA ALA A 277 -9.79 10.18 -14.52
C ALA A 277 -10.02 11.45 -13.70
N ARG A 278 -10.95 11.42 -12.73
CA ARG A 278 -11.25 12.59 -11.87
C ARG A 278 -10.08 12.94 -10.96
N LEU A 279 -9.44 11.93 -10.35
CA LEU A 279 -8.26 12.13 -9.49
C LEU A 279 -7.09 12.76 -10.25
N ALA A 280 -6.82 12.32 -11.48
CA ALA A 280 -5.75 12.90 -12.29
C ALA A 280 -6.02 14.37 -12.65
N GLU A 281 -7.24 14.70 -13.05
CA GLU A 281 -7.64 16.08 -13.36
C GLU A 281 -7.59 16.98 -12.13
N TRP A 282 -8.12 16.50 -11.01
CA TRP A 282 -8.11 17.23 -9.74
C TRP A 282 -6.69 17.45 -9.22
N ALA A 283 -5.85 16.41 -9.24
CA ALA A 283 -4.49 16.48 -8.74
C ALA A 283 -3.59 17.42 -9.54
N ALA A 284 -3.85 17.57 -10.85
CA ALA A 284 -3.16 18.55 -11.69
C ALA A 284 -3.40 20.01 -11.24
N ASN A 285 -4.48 20.27 -10.50
CA ASN A 285 -4.87 21.59 -10.01
C ASN A 285 -4.51 21.84 -8.53
N ALA A 286 -3.81 20.92 -7.87
CA ALA A 286 -3.46 21.01 -6.45
C ALA A 286 -2.83 22.35 -6.03
N ASN A 287 -1.92 22.87 -6.86
CA ASN A 287 -1.29 24.17 -6.60
C ASN A 287 -2.27 25.35 -6.64
N ALA A 288 -3.22 25.32 -7.58
CA ALA A 288 -4.24 26.36 -7.70
C ALA A 288 -5.24 26.30 -6.53
N PHE A 289 -5.53 25.11 -6.03
CA PHE A 289 -6.41 24.89 -4.87
C PHE A 289 -5.71 25.08 -3.51
N GLY A 290 -4.42 25.40 -3.51
CA GLY A 290 -3.70 25.82 -2.31
C GLY A 290 -3.33 24.70 -1.34
N PHE A 291 -3.19 23.45 -1.81
CA PHE A 291 -2.70 22.32 -1.02
C PHE A 291 -1.48 21.66 -1.67
N GLN A 292 -0.73 20.88 -0.89
CA GLN A 292 0.33 20.00 -1.37
C GLN A 292 -0.17 18.56 -1.38
N LEU A 293 -0.06 17.89 -2.53
CA LEU A 293 -0.21 16.44 -2.58
C LEU A 293 1.05 15.76 -2.02
N VAL A 294 0.85 14.84 -1.11
CA VAL A 294 1.94 14.09 -0.44
C VAL A 294 1.66 12.59 -0.46
N PRO A 295 2.70 11.74 -0.45
CA PRO A 295 2.51 10.31 -0.23
C PRO A 295 1.95 10.05 1.18
N VAL A 296 1.28 8.91 1.37
CA VAL A 296 0.58 8.62 2.64
C VAL A 296 1.54 8.51 3.83
N SER A 297 2.79 8.06 3.60
CA SER A 297 3.84 8.01 4.62
C SER A 297 4.11 9.38 5.26
N ALA A 298 3.90 10.48 4.53
CA ALA A 298 4.06 11.85 5.06
C ALA A 298 3.04 12.22 6.14
N LEU A 299 1.91 11.50 6.20
CA LEU A 299 0.82 11.73 7.15
C LEU A 299 0.71 10.61 8.19
N ALA A 300 1.53 9.56 8.07
CA ALA A 300 1.58 8.48 9.04
C ALA A 300 2.30 8.92 10.32
N LYS A 301 1.74 8.58 11.47
CA LYS A 301 2.26 8.97 12.79
C LYS A 301 2.16 7.80 13.75
N ARG A 302 3.14 7.69 14.65
CA ARG A 302 3.00 6.84 15.84
C ARG A 302 2.13 7.60 16.84
N PRO A 303 0.94 7.08 17.22
CA PRO A 303 0.13 7.74 18.23
C PRO A 303 0.89 7.78 19.55
N SER A 304 0.79 8.89 20.28
CA SER A 304 1.46 9.04 21.58
C SER A 304 0.97 7.96 22.55
N SER A 305 1.90 7.46 23.38
CA SER A 305 1.56 6.57 24.47
C SER A 305 0.72 7.34 25.51
N ALA A 306 -0.23 6.67 26.19
CA ALA A 306 -1.04 7.31 27.23
C ALA A 306 -0.17 7.94 28.36
N SER A 307 1.05 7.44 28.54
CA SER A 307 2.06 7.91 29.48
C SER A 307 2.67 9.27 29.12
N GLU A 308 2.80 9.61 27.83
CA GLU A 308 3.42 10.86 27.38
C GLU A 308 2.48 12.06 27.51
N VAL A 309 1.18 11.84 27.37
CA VAL A 309 0.16 12.91 27.49
C VAL A 309 0.10 13.44 28.93
N ALA A 310 0.27 12.56 29.92
CA ALA A 310 0.22 12.91 31.34
C ALA A 310 1.46 13.69 31.85
N ILE A 311 2.53 13.81 31.04
CA ILE A 311 3.75 14.55 31.39
C ILE A 311 3.77 15.93 30.69
N SER A 312 2.85 16.17 29.76
CA SER A 312 2.75 17.40 28.97
C SER A 312 1.65 18.38 29.40
N GLU A 313 0.89 18.07 30.46
CA GLU A 313 -0.06 18.96 31.14
C GLU A 313 0.50 19.47 32.46
#